data_AF-A0A1A8R964-F1
#
_entry.id   AF-A0A1A8R964-F1
#
_cell.length_a   1.000
_cell.length_b   1.000
_cell.length_c   1.000
_cell.angle_alpha   90.00
_cell.angle_beta   90.00
_cell.angle_gamma   90.00
#
_symmetry.space_group_name_H-M   'P 1'
#
loop_
_entity.id
_entity.type
_entity.pdbx_description
1 polymer ?
#
loop_
_entity_poly.entity_id
_entity_poly.type
_entity_poly.pdbx_seq_one_letter_code
_entity_poly.pdbx_strand_id
1 'polypeptide(L)'
;AFVPQQAWIQNATLRDNILFGSPYEDKKFQNVIEACALVPDLKLLAAGDLTEIGEKGINLSGGQKQRVSLARAAYSQADIYLLDDPLSAVDAHVGKHIFDKVIGPNGVLKNKTRILVTHGISFLPFVDEVVVLVDGQVSEFGSYKSLRASKGAFSEFLDTYAKEHSNQSTEEDGCQDTEDLEFMPDGDDTQPDFPPEDAVSFTLKRENSIRRSQRGGSVRLRKNSALKVTEKAGETKKGQRLIEKEAMETGRVKFSVYLQYLRAMGWGYSVWVLIIYFIQNVAFIGQNLWLSDWTNDATVYYNKTYPASMRDSRVGVFGALGVAQGLFVFLGTLLLANASINASRIMHSQLLNNVLRVPMIFFDTTPIGRVVNRFAKDIFTVDEAIPQSFRSWLLCLLG
;
A
#
# COMPACT_ATOMS: atom_id res chain seq x y z
N ALA A 1 -13.79 23.96 -3.15
CA ALA A 1 -13.71 22.57 -2.67
C ALA A 1 -14.00 21.62 -3.82
N PHE A 2 -13.31 20.48 -3.89
CA PHE A 2 -13.47 19.50 -4.97
C PHE A 2 -13.68 18.11 -4.38
N VAL A 3 -14.66 17.38 -4.90
CA VAL A 3 -14.93 15.98 -4.58
C VAL A 3 -14.76 15.18 -5.86
N PRO A 4 -13.69 14.36 -5.99
CA PRO A 4 -13.49 13.50 -7.16
C PRO A 4 -14.43 12.29 -7.13
N GLN A 5 -14.71 11.73 -8.31
CA GLN A 5 -15.45 10.47 -8.45
C GLN A 5 -14.79 9.33 -7.66
N GLN A 6 -13.46 9.20 -7.76
CA GLN A 6 -12.69 8.28 -6.93
C GLN A 6 -12.22 8.99 -5.65
N ALA A 7 -12.89 8.69 -4.55
CA ALA A 7 -12.59 9.28 -3.24
C ALA A 7 -11.15 9.00 -2.79
N TRP A 8 -10.41 10.07 -2.48
CA TRP A 8 -9.05 9.99 -1.94
C TRP A 8 -9.03 10.25 -0.43
N ILE A 9 -8.42 9.32 0.32
CA ILE A 9 -8.35 9.35 1.78
C ILE A 9 -6.90 9.30 2.22
N GLN A 10 -6.53 10.18 3.15
CA GLN A 10 -5.20 10.24 3.75
C GLN A 10 -5.03 9.15 4.81
N ASN A 11 -3.79 8.70 4.96
CA ASN A 11 -3.39 7.81 6.04
C ASN A 11 -3.27 8.59 7.37
N ALA A 12 -4.42 8.85 7.98
CA ALA A 12 -4.58 9.62 9.21
C ALA A 12 -5.89 9.18 9.91
N THR A 13 -6.26 9.82 11.02
CA THR A 13 -7.56 9.53 11.64
C THR A 13 -8.71 9.96 10.73
N LEU A 14 -9.91 9.39 10.92
CA LEU A 14 -11.10 9.81 10.18
C LEU A 14 -11.39 11.30 10.44
N ARG A 15 -11.24 11.76 11.68
CA ARG A 15 -11.35 13.18 12.05
C ARG A 15 -10.39 14.04 11.25
N ASP A 16 -9.10 13.70 11.21
CA ASP A 16 -8.09 14.48 10.48
C ASP A 16 -8.38 14.52 8.98
N ASN A 17 -8.92 13.43 8.44
CA ASN A 17 -9.35 13.36 7.05
C ASN A 17 -10.47 14.35 6.72
N ILE A 18 -11.40 14.60 7.65
CA ILE A 18 -12.51 15.55 7.45
C ILE A 18 -12.04 16.98 7.71
N LEU A 19 -11.24 17.22 8.75
CA LEU A 19 -10.71 18.53 9.10
C LEU A 19 -9.75 19.07 8.03
N PHE A 20 -8.89 18.19 7.51
CA PHE A 20 -7.94 18.49 6.44
C PHE A 20 -7.10 19.75 6.70
N GLY A 21 -6.59 19.86 7.94
CA GLY A 21 -5.79 21.02 8.40
C GLY A 21 -6.59 22.20 8.94
N SER A 22 -7.93 22.18 8.84
CA SER A 22 -8.81 23.18 9.45
C SER A 22 -8.92 22.99 10.97
N PRO A 23 -9.20 24.06 11.76
CA PRO A 23 -9.41 23.92 13.19
C PRO A 23 -10.63 23.04 13.49
N TYR A 24 -10.55 22.29 14.59
CA TYR A 24 -11.64 21.44 15.06
C TYR A 24 -12.70 22.28 15.79
N GLU A 25 -13.92 22.29 15.27
CA GLU A 25 -15.08 22.94 15.86
C GLU A 25 -16.18 21.90 16.09
N ASP A 26 -16.45 21.56 17.36
CA ASP A 26 -17.37 20.48 17.75
C ASP A 26 -18.74 20.56 17.05
N LYS A 27 -19.40 21.73 17.12
CA LYS A 27 -20.74 21.93 16.56
C LYS A 27 -20.75 21.75 15.05
N LYS A 28 -19.76 22.32 14.36
CA LYS A 28 -19.65 22.25 12.90
C LYS A 28 -19.34 20.83 12.45
N PHE A 29 -18.42 20.16 13.14
CA PHE A 29 -18.04 18.79 12.86
C PHE A 29 -19.25 17.85 13.02
N GLN A 30 -19.97 17.96 14.13
CA GLN A 30 -21.16 17.13 14.39
C GLN A 30 -22.25 17.36 13.33
N ASN A 31 -22.53 18.62 12.97
CA ASN A 31 -23.50 18.95 11.93
C ASN A 31 -23.13 18.35 10.57
N VAL A 32 -21.85 18.38 10.19
CA VAL A 32 -21.37 17.80 8.92
C VAL A 32 -21.47 16.27 8.94
N ILE A 33 -21.09 15.63 10.06
CA ILE A 33 -21.19 14.17 10.22
C ILE A 33 -22.64 13.69 10.11
N GLU A 34 -23.58 14.42 10.70
CA GLU A 34 -25.01 14.11 10.64
C GLU A 34 -25.58 14.36 9.23
N ALA A 35 -25.23 15.48 8.61
CA ALA A 35 -25.68 15.81 7.25
C ALA A 35 -25.15 14.81 6.20
N CYS A 36 -23.94 14.30 6.36
CA CYS A 36 -23.36 13.27 5.50
C CYS A 36 -23.75 11.83 5.88
N ALA A 37 -24.65 11.63 6.84
CA ALA A 37 -25.10 10.32 7.33
C ALA A 37 -23.94 9.40 7.78
N LEU A 38 -22.87 9.95 8.35
CA LEU A 38 -21.69 9.18 8.81
C LEU A 38 -21.83 8.67 10.26
N VAL A 39 -22.88 9.07 10.98
CA VAL A 39 -23.11 8.67 12.38
C VAL A 39 -23.17 7.14 12.56
N PRO A 40 -23.88 6.35 11.71
CA PRO A 40 -23.89 4.90 11.83
C PRO A 40 -22.51 4.28 11.60
N ASP A 41 -21.76 4.78 10.61
CA ASP A 41 -20.43 4.26 10.28
C ASP A 41 -19.44 4.49 11.42
N LEU A 42 -19.48 5.67 12.05
CA LEU A 42 -18.64 5.98 13.21
C LEU A 42 -18.90 5.04 14.40
N LYS A 43 -20.12 4.57 14.59
CA LYS A 43 -20.46 3.62 15.67
C LYS A 43 -19.89 2.22 15.41
N LEU A 44 -19.75 1.83 14.14
CA LEU A 44 -19.16 0.54 13.76
C LEU A 44 -17.63 0.54 13.92
N LEU A 45 -17.00 1.71 13.84
CA LEU A 45 -15.55 1.84 14.03
C LEU A 45 -15.17 1.71 15.51
N ALA A 46 -14.19 0.86 15.81
CA ALA A 46 -13.79 0.53 17.17
C ALA A 46 -13.31 1.73 18.02
N ALA A 47 -12.76 2.76 17.38
CA ALA A 47 -12.34 4.01 18.03
C ALA A 47 -13.11 5.24 17.52
N GLY A 48 -14.25 5.05 16.86
CA GLY A 48 -15.05 6.14 16.31
C GLY A 48 -14.28 7.00 15.32
N ASP A 49 -14.34 8.31 15.50
CA ASP A 49 -13.71 9.32 14.64
C ASP A 49 -12.18 9.39 14.79
N LEU A 50 -11.64 8.86 15.89
CA LEU A 50 -10.19 8.73 16.13
C LEU A 50 -9.59 7.45 15.55
N THR A 51 -10.38 6.63 14.84
CA THR A 51 -9.89 5.43 14.17
C THR A 51 -8.92 5.82 13.06
N GLU A 52 -7.75 5.18 13.01
CA GLU A 52 -6.79 5.35 11.92
C GLU A 52 -7.35 4.71 10.64
N ILE A 53 -7.40 5.50 9.58
CA ILE A 53 -7.82 5.04 8.27
C ILE A 53 -6.56 4.64 7.49
N GLY A 54 -6.44 3.36 7.15
CA GLY A 54 -5.29 2.80 6.43
C GLY A 54 -5.07 3.43 5.05
N GLU A 55 -3.95 3.08 4.41
CA GLU A 55 -3.55 3.64 3.12
C GLU A 55 -4.67 3.47 2.06
N LYS A 56 -5.01 4.56 1.34
CA LYS A 56 -6.15 4.62 0.39
C LYS A 56 -7.52 4.24 0.99
N GLY A 57 -7.67 4.33 2.31
CA GLY A 57 -8.92 4.08 3.02
C GLY A 57 -9.35 2.62 3.05
N ILE A 58 -8.42 1.66 3.09
CA ILE A 58 -8.74 0.23 2.98
C ILE A 58 -9.80 -0.27 3.99
N ASN A 59 -9.94 0.41 5.13
CA ASN A 59 -10.91 0.11 6.17
C ASN A 59 -12.36 0.54 5.85
N LEU A 60 -12.58 1.27 4.76
CA LEU A 60 -13.88 1.86 4.42
C LEU A 60 -14.43 1.26 3.13
N SER A 61 -15.75 1.09 3.05
CA SER A 61 -16.43 0.76 1.80
C SER A 61 -16.38 1.92 0.80
N GLY A 62 -16.69 1.68 -0.48
CA GLY A 62 -16.73 2.72 -1.52
C GLY A 62 -17.61 3.92 -1.14
N GLY A 63 -18.86 3.65 -0.75
CA GLY A 63 -19.79 4.68 -0.28
C GLY A 63 -19.34 5.40 0.99
N GLN A 64 -18.67 4.71 1.92
CA GLN A 64 -18.09 5.37 3.11
C GLN A 64 -16.96 6.32 2.72
N LYS A 65 -16.05 5.92 1.82
CA LYS A 65 -14.98 6.80 1.32
C LYS A 65 -15.55 8.05 0.66
N GLN A 66 -16.59 7.88 -0.16
CA GLN A 66 -17.24 8.98 -0.85
C GLN A 66 -17.90 9.96 0.13
N ARG A 67 -18.60 9.44 1.15
CA ARG A 67 -19.19 10.26 2.23
C ARG A 67 -18.13 11.01 3.05
N VAL A 68 -16.99 10.39 3.35
CA VAL A 68 -15.87 11.08 4.04
C VAL A 68 -15.27 12.18 3.15
N SER A 69 -15.12 11.93 1.84
CA SER A 69 -14.66 12.93 0.87
C SER A 69 -15.63 14.12 0.77
N LEU A 70 -16.94 13.84 0.76
CA LEU A 70 -17.98 14.86 0.76
C LEU A 70 -18.01 15.66 2.08
N ALA A 71 -17.88 14.99 3.22
CA ALA A 71 -17.80 15.62 4.54
C ALA A 71 -16.59 16.57 4.63
N ARG A 72 -15.43 16.15 4.10
CA ARG A 72 -14.24 17.01 3.98
C ARG A 72 -14.54 18.27 3.17
N ALA A 73 -15.19 18.14 2.02
CA ALA A 73 -15.57 19.28 1.21
C ALA A 73 -16.52 20.21 2.00
N ALA A 74 -17.60 19.68 2.57
CA ALA A 74 -18.59 20.44 3.33
C ALA A 74 -17.97 21.17 4.54
N TYR A 75 -16.99 20.57 5.22
CA TYR A 75 -16.31 21.19 6.36
C TYR A 75 -15.42 22.37 5.95
N SER A 76 -14.82 22.33 4.76
CA SER A 76 -13.85 23.34 4.28
C SER A 76 -14.43 24.74 4.05
N GLN A 77 -15.77 24.88 3.96
CA GLN A 77 -16.47 26.17 3.79
C GLN A 77 -15.97 27.03 2.60
N ALA A 78 -15.55 26.40 1.51
CA ALA A 78 -15.20 27.10 0.27
C ALA A 78 -16.41 27.86 -0.33
N ASP A 79 -16.15 28.77 -1.28
CA ASP A 79 -17.21 29.49 -1.99
C ASP A 79 -17.79 28.71 -3.17
N ILE A 80 -16.96 27.90 -3.83
CA ILE A 80 -17.31 27.08 -4.99
C ILE A 80 -17.06 25.60 -4.67
N TYR A 81 -18.04 24.76 -4.98
CA TYR A 81 -18.00 23.31 -4.82
C TYR A 81 -18.11 22.63 -6.18
N LEU A 82 -17.12 21.81 -6.52
CA LEU A 82 -17.10 20.97 -7.69
C LEU A 82 -17.28 19.52 -7.23
N LEU A 83 -18.40 18.91 -7.58
CA LEU A 83 -18.79 17.58 -7.15
C LEU A 83 -18.86 16.66 -8.38
N ASP A 84 -17.91 15.74 -8.49
CA ASP A 84 -17.82 14.78 -9.59
C ASP A 84 -18.44 13.46 -9.14
N ASP A 85 -19.70 13.25 -9.52
CA ASP A 85 -20.53 12.07 -9.25
C ASP A 85 -20.47 11.56 -7.80
N PRO A 86 -20.77 12.41 -6.78
CA PRO A 86 -20.59 12.10 -5.37
C PRO A 86 -21.58 11.07 -4.80
N LEU A 87 -22.59 10.65 -5.58
CA LEU A 87 -23.68 9.79 -5.11
C LEU A 87 -23.70 8.40 -5.76
N SER A 88 -22.76 8.06 -6.64
CA SER A 88 -22.80 6.79 -7.37
C SER A 88 -22.46 5.56 -6.56
N ALA A 89 -21.66 5.67 -5.49
CA ALA A 89 -21.29 4.53 -4.65
C ALA A 89 -22.12 4.43 -3.35
N VAL A 90 -23.20 5.22 -3.22
CA VAL A 90 -24.09 5.21 -2.05
C VAL A 90 -25.48 4.73 -2.42
N ASP A 91 -26.13 4.04 -1.48
CA ASP A 91 -27.51 3.55 -1.66
C ASP A 91 -28.50 4.71 -1.84
N ALA A 92 -29.59 4.49 -2.57
CA ALA A 92 -30.56 5.54 -2.92
C ALA A 92 -31.13 6.31 -1.71
N HIS A 93 -31.41 5.60 -0.60
CA HIS A 93 -31.91 6.24 0.63
C HIS A 93 -30.87 7.17 1.27
N VAL A 94 -29.61 6.72 1.37
CA VAL A 94 -28.50 7.52 1.87
C VAL A 94 -28.21 8.69 0.92
N GLY A 95 -28.30 8.45 -0.39
CA GLY A 95 -28.16 9.47 -1.43
C GLY A 95 -29.20 10.58 -1.30
N LYS A 96 -30.47 10.23 -1.06
CA LYS A 96 -31.55 11.21 -0.81
C LYS A 96 -31.28 12.05 0.44
N HIS A 97 -30.87 11.41 1.55
CA HIS A 97 -30.52 12.14 2.77
C HIS A 97 -29.37 13.12 2.56
N ILE A 98 -28.30 12.68 1.89
CA ILE A 98 -27.15 13.53 1.56
C ILE A 98 -27.56 14.68 0.64
N PHE A 99 -28.40 14.40 -0.36
CA PHE A 99 -28.90 15.43 -1.25
C PHE A 99 -29.69 16.47 -0.45
N ASP A 100 -30.70 16.07 0.33
CA ASP A 100 -31.56 16.99 1.07
C ASP A 100 -30.81 17.81 2.14
N LYS A 101 -29.84 17.19 2.82
CA LYS A 101 -29.12 17.80 3.95
C LYS A 101 -27.83 18.50 3.56
N VAL A 102 -27.18 18.17 2.43
CA VAL A 102 -25.88 18.74 2.04
C VAL A 102 -25.97 19.55 0.75
N ILE A 103 -26.41 18.92 -0.35
CA ILE A 103 -26.25 19.45 -1.72
C ILE A 103 -27.45 20.31 -2.15
N GLY A 104 -28.65 19.90 -1.78
CA GLY A 104 -29.93 20.46 -2.21
C GLY A 104 -30.19 21.86 -1.66
N PRO A 105 -31.35 22.46 -2.02
CA PRO A 105 -31.67 23.85 -1.70
C PRO A 105 -31.77 24.13 -0.20
N ASN A 106 -32.10 23.11 0.59
CA ASN A 106 -32.21 23.20 2.05
C ASN A 106 -30.95 22.70 2.79
N GLY A 107 -29.90 22.32 2.06
CA GLY A 107 -28.71 21.70 2.61
C GLY A 107 -27.71 22.67 3.24
N VAL A 108 -26.65 22.12 3.83
CA VAL A 108 -25.53 22.88 4.41
C VAL A 108 -24.88 23.81 3.38
N LEU A 109 -24.86 23.43 2.10
CA LEU A 109 -24.23 24.19 1.03
C LEU A 109 -25.16 25.19 0.33
N LYS A 110 -26.37 25.43 0.83
CA LYS A 110 -27.42 26.23 0.15
C LYS A 110 -26.98 27.62 -0.36
N ASN A 111 -26.15 28.32 0.40
CA ASN A 111 -25.69 29.68 0.09
C ASN A 111 -24.37 29.71 -0.70
N LYS A 112 -23.91 28.57 -1.22
CA LYS A 112 -22.62 28.44 -1.93
C LYS A 112 -22.86 28.03 -3.38
N THR A 113 -21.90 28.32 -4.26
CA THR A 113 -21.96 27.89 -5.66
C THR A 113 -21.62 26.41 -5.76
N ARG A 114 -22.51 25.61 -6.36
CA ARG A 114 -22.39 24.15 -6.45
C ARG A 114 -22.47 23.73 -7.91
N ILE A 115 -21.49 22.98 -8.39
CA ILE A 115 -21.50 22.32 -9.69
C ILE A 115 -21.48 20.82 -9.41
N LEU A 116 -22.55 20.14 -9.82
CA LEU A 116 -22.74 18.71 -9.64
C LEU A 116 -22.74 18.03 -11.01
N VAL A 117 -21.77 17.16 -11.23
CA VAL A 117 -21.78 16.20 -12.33
C VAL A 117 -22.37 14.91 -11.78
N THR A 118 -23.40 14.35 -12.43
CA THR A 118 -24.10 13.15 -11.96
C THR A 118 -24.66 12.38 -13.13
N HIS A 119 -24.65 11.05 -13.02
CA HIS A 119 -25.44 10.17 -13.89
C HIS A 119 -26.86 9.94 -13.34
N GLY A 120 -27.08 10.23 -12.06
CA GLY A 120 -28.37 10.05 -11.39
C GLY A 120 -29.39 11.13 -11.78
N ILE A 121 -30.52 10.69 -12.36
CA ILE A 121 -31.58 11.56 -12.90
C ILE A 121 -32.53 12.07 -11.81
N SER A 122 -32.65 11.34 -10.70
CA SER A 122 -33.63 11.59 -9.62
C SER A 122 -33.51 12.98 -8.98
N PHE A 123 -32.34 13.61 -9.07
CA PHE A 123 -32.05 14.90 -8.42
C PHE A 123 -32.12 16.11 -9.36
N LEU A 124 -32.24 15.88 -10.68
CA LEU A 124 -32.27 16.94 -11.69
C LEU A 124 -33.45 17.93 -11.56
N PRO A 125 -34.64 17.54 -11.07
CA PRO A 125 -35.72 18.52 -10.88
C PRO A 125 -35.45 19.59 -9.82
N PHE A 126 -34.49 19.36 -8.92
CA PHE A 126 -34.19 20.24 -7.79
C PHE A 126 -33.00 21.18 -8.04
N VAL A 127 -32.38 21.11 -9.21
CA VAL A 127 -31.27 22.00 -9.58
C VAL A 127 -31.78 23.23 -10.32
N ASP A 128 -31.03 24.33 -10.21
CA ASP A 128 -31.41 25.61 -10.82
C ASP A 128 -31.25 25.56 -12.35
N GLU A 129 -30.10 25.08 -12.83
CA GLU A 129 -29.74 25.01 -14.25
C GLU A 129 -29.06 23.67 -14.57
N VAL A 130 -29.34 23.12 -15.75
CA VAL A 130 -28.76 21.86 -16.26
C VAL A 130 -27.98 22.16 -17.53
N VAL A 131 -26.79 21.57 -17.65
CA VAL A 131 -25.94 21.66 -18.83
C VAL A 131 -25.77 20.27 -19.41
N VAL A 132 -26.09 20.09 -20.69
CA VAL A 132 -25.97 18.81 -21.39
C VAL A 132 -24.75 18.84 -22.29
N LEU A 133 -23.87 17.87 -22.10
CA LEU A 133 -22.65 17.68 -22.90
C LEU A 133 -22.83 16.48 -23.84
N VAL A 134 -22.59 16.69 -25.13
CA VAL A 134 -22.60 15.65 -26.17
C VAL A 134 -21.29 15.75 -26.94
N ASP A 135 -20.55 14.65 -27.06
CA ASP A 135 -19.25 14.57 -27.76
C ASP A 135 -18.24 15.65 -27.35
N GLY A 136 -18.22 16.00 -26.05
CA GLY A 136 -17.33 17.03 -25.51
C GLY A 136 -17.73 18.48 -25.82
N GLN A 137 -18.92 18.71 -26.39
CA GLN A 137 -19.49 20.04 -26.65
C GLN A 137 -20.77 20.26 -25.84
N VAL A 138 -21.03 21.51 -25.46
CA VAL A 138 -22.29 21.89 -24.79
C VAL A 138 -23.40 21.92 -25.83
N SER A 139 -24.36 21.00 -25.70
CA SER A 139 -25.50 20.88 -26.62
C SER A 139 -26.66 21.79 -26.18
N GLU A 140 -27.07 21.69 -24.91
CA GLU A 140 -28.19 22.45 -24.36
C GLU A 140 -27.87 22.99 -22.96
N PHE A 141 -28.48 24.12 -22.61
CA PHE A 141 -28.35 24.79 -21.32
C PHE A 141 -29.72 25.35 -20.91
N GLY A 142 -30.18 25.05 -19.71
CA GLY A 142 -31.41 25.64 -19.17
C GLY A 142 -31.98 24.90 -17.96
N SER A 143 -33.10 25.41 -17.45
CA SER A 143 -33.84 24.76 -16.37
C SER A 143 -34.40 23.40 -16.80
N TYR A 144 -34.59 22.49 -15.83
CA TYR A 144 -35.16 21.15 -16.08
C TYR A 144 -36.49 21.19 -16.85
N LYS A 145 -37.38 22.16 -16.53
CA LYS A 145 -38.68 22.32 -17.20
C LYS A 145 -38.52 22.77 -18.65
N SER A 146 -37.60 23.69 -18.91
CA SER A 146 -37.33 24.20 -20.26
C SER A 146 -36.74 23.11 -21.16
N LEU A 147 -35.78 22.34 -20.66
CA LEU A 147 -35.13 21.25 -21.40
C LEU A 147 -36.04 20.03 -21.63
N ARG A 148 -37.00 19.80 -20.73
CA ARG A 148 -38.03 18.77 -20.95
C ARG A 148 -39.05 19.18 -22.01
N ALA A 149 -39.32 20.48 -22.15
CA ALA A 149 -40.21 21.01 -23.17
C ALA A 149 -39.57 21.10 -24.57
N SER A 150 -38.24 21.31 -24.64
CA SER A 150 -37.50 21.43 -25.91
C SER A 150 -37.47 20.14 -26.71
N LYS A 151 -37.75 18.98 -26.10
CA LYS A 151 -37.62 17.63 -26.71
C LYS A 151 -36.28 17.41 -27.41
N GLY A 152 -35.22 18.03 -26.90
CA GLY A 152 -33.86 17.90 -27.43
C GLY A 152 -33.12 16.67 -26.89
N ALA A 153 -31.79 16.72 -26.96
CA ALA A 153 -30.88 15.64 -26.53
C ALA A 153 -31.11 15.26 -25.05
N PHE A 154 -31.49 16.23 -24.21
CA PHE A 154 -31.85 15.97 -22.82
C PHE A 154 -33.08 15.05 -22.67
N SER A 155 -34.12 15.29 -23.46
CA SER A 155 -35.36 14.52 -23.37
C SER A 155 -35.17 13.11 -23.93
N GLU A 156 -34.39 12.96 -25.00
CA GLU A 156 -34.01 11.65 -25.54
C GLU A 156 -33.21 10.81 -24.52
N PHE A 157 -32.30 11.46 -23.79
CA PHE A 157 -31.56 10.81 -22.69
C PHE A 157 -32.51 10.35 -21.56
N LEU A 158 -33.47 11.19 -21.15
CA LEU A 158 -34.47 10.82 -20.14
C LEU A 158 -35.33 9.63 -20.57
N ASP A 159 -35.80 9.63 -21.82
CA ASP A 159 -36.64 8.56 -22.37
C ASP A 159 -35.88 7.23 -22.49
N THR A 160 -34.59 7.31 -22.83
CA THR A 160 -33.70 6.13 -22.89
C THR A 160 -33.52 5.52 -21.50
N TYR A 161 -33.25 6.37 -20.51
CA TYR A 161 -33.08 5.93 -19.12
C TYR A 161 -34.38 5.38 -18.51
N ALA A 162 -35.53 5.98 -18.82
CA ALA A 162 -36.83 5.50 -18.37
C ALA A 162 -37.13 4.10 -18.91
N LYS A 163 -36.77 3.82 -20.17
CA LYS A 163 -36.92 2.48 -20.79
C LYS A 163 -35.98 1.43 -20.19
N GLU A 164 -34.75 1.81 -19.83
CA GLU A 164 -33.80 0.91 -19.18
C GLU A 164 -34.25 0.51 -17.77
N HIS A 165 -34.73 1.48 -16.97
CA HIS A 165 -35.28 1.19 -15.64
C HIS A 165 -36.57 0.39 -15.70
N SER A 166 -37.48 0.67 -16.64
CA SER A 166 -38.69 -0.14 -16.80
C SER A 166 -38.36 -1.59 -17.14
N ASN A 167 -37.35 -1.84 -17.98
CA ASN A 167 -36.91 -3.19 -18.33
C ASN A 167 -36.26 -3.93 -17.15
N GLN A 168 -35.48 -3.24 -16.30
CA GLN A 168 -34.92 -3.84 -15.08
C GLN A 168 -36.00 -4.20 -14.06
N SER A 169 -37.05 -3.38 -13.91
CA SER A 169 -38.18 -3.71 -13.03
C SER A 169 -39.08 -4.84 -13.57
N THR A 170 -39.05 -5.12 -14.88
CA THR A 170 -39.90 -6.19 -15.47
C THR A 170 -39.29 -7.59 -15.30
N GLU A 171 -38.02 -7.71 -14.91
CA GLU A 171 -37.37 -9.01 -14.65
C GLU A 171 -37.57 -9.52 -13.21
N GLU A 172 -38.01 -8.69 -12.26
CA GLU A 172 -38.14 -9.07 -10.84
C GLU A 172 -39.57 -9.14 -10.27
N ASP A 173 -40.61 -8.63 -10.94
CA ASP A 173 -41.99 -8.81 -10.44
C ASP A 173 -42.99 -9.09 -11.58
N GLY A 174 -43.49 -10.32 -11.62
CA GLY A 174 -44.63 -10.70 -12.43
C GLY A 174 -45.93 -10.49 -11.67
N CYS A 175 -46.55 -9.31 -11.83
CA CYS A 175 -47.99 -9.11 -11.69
C CYS A 175 -48.42 -7.81 -12.38
N GLN A 176 -49.44 -7.90 -13.21
CA GLN A 176 -50.06 -6.77 -13.92
C GLN A 176 -50.77 -5.86 -12.91
N ASP A 177 -50.60 -4.54 -13.04
CA ASP A 177 -51.73 -3.61 -13.13
C ASP A 177 -51.28 -2.26 -13.72
N THR A 178 -52.10 -1.75 -14.62
CA THR A 178 -52.01 -0.44 -15.25
C THR A 178 -52.61 0.61 -14.31
N GLU A 179 -51.83 1.56 -13.81
CA GLU A 179 -52.38 2.82 -13.28
C GLU A 179 -51.51 4.02 -13.68
N ASP A 180 -52.20 5.02 -14.21
CA ASP A 180 -51.70 6.32 -14.62
C ASP A 180 -51.13 7.10 -13.42
N LEU A 181 -49.96 7.71 -13.60
CA LEU A 181 -49.34 8.61 -12.62
C LEU A 181 -50.09 9.95 -12.57
N GLU A 182 -51.14 10.03 -11.75
CA GLU A 182 -51.69 11.30 -11.25
C GLU A 182 -51.03 11.69 -9.90
N PHE A 183 -50.85 13.01 -9.72
CA PHE A 183 -50.17 13.66 -8.62
C PHE A 183 -51.20 14.37 -7.74
N MET A 184 -51.22 14.14 -6.41
CA MET A 184 -51.90 15.00 -5.42
C MET A 184 -51.22 14.95 -4.03
N PRO A 185 -51.37 15.98 -3.18
CA PRO A 185 -50.42 16.37 -2.12
C PRO A 185 -50.88 16.09 -0.67
N ASP A 186 -49.91 16.21 0.24
CA ASP A 186 -49.91 16.36 1.72
C ASP A 186 -51.17 16.05 2.56
N GLY A 187 -50.97 15.27 3.64
CA GLY A 187 -51.89 15.18 4.79
C GLY A 187 -51.53 14.16 5.88
N ASP A 188 -50.94 14.67 6.96
CA ASP A 188 -51.05 14.32 8.40
C ASP A 188 -50.97 12.87 8.95
N ASP A 189 -50.02 12.72 9.88
CA ASP A 189 -49.85 11.82 11.04
C ASP A 189 -50.61 10.47 11.18
N THR A 190 -49.81 9.39 11.30
CA THR A 190 -49.91 8.42 12.42
C THR A 190 -48.61 7.60 12.58
N GLN A 191 -48.18 7.44 13.82
CA GLN A 191 -46.97 6.76 14.30
C GLN A 191 -47.27 5.26 14.63
N PRO A 192 -46.29 4.42 15.00
CA PRO A 192 -45.24 3.79 14.18
C PRO A 192 -45.44 2.26 14.08
N ASP A 193 -45.21 1.67 12.90
CA ASP A 193 -44.99 0.22 12.78
C ASP A 193 -43.49 -0.09 12.74
N PHE A 194 -43.13 -1.14 13.47
CA PHE A 194 -41.77 -1.64 13.70
C PHE A 194 -41.02 -1.95 12.39
N PRO A 195 -39.69 -1.72 12.31
CA PRO A 195 -38.92 -2.07 11.13
C PRO A 195 -38.77 -3.60 11.01
N PRO A 196 -38.96 -4.20 9.82
CA PRO A 196 -38.62 -5.60 9.61
C PRO A 196 -37.10 -5.75 9.62
N GLU A 197 -36.62 -6.72 10.39
CA GLU A 197 -35.21 -7.02 10.61
C GLU A 197 -34.50 -7.40 9.30
N ASP A 198 -33.40 -6.69 9.02
CA ASP A 198 -32.57 -6.83 7.83
C ASP A 198 -31.96 -8.23 7.65
N ALA A 199 -31.98 -8.66 6.39
CA ALA A 199 -31.43 -9.89 5.83
C ALA A 199 -29.89 -10.03 5.90
N VAL A 200 -29.21 -9.28 6.76
CA VAL A 200 -27.75 -9.36 6.97
C VAL A 200 -27.38 -10.36 8.09
N SER A 201 -28.38 -10.86 8.82
CA SER A 201 -28.21 -11.88 9.87
C SER A 201 -27.92 -13.30 9.35
N PHE A 202 -28.12 -13.57 8.05
CA PHE A 202 -28.07 -14.93 7.50
C PHE A 202 -26.70 -15.33 6.93
N THR A 203 -25.82 -14.38 6.63
CA THR A 203 -24.49 -14.68 6.07
C THR A 203 -23.43 -14.91 7.16
N LEU A 204 -23.53 -14.26 8.31
CA LEU A 204 -22.59 -14.43 9.43
C LEU A 204 -22.87 -15.65 10.34
N LYS A 205 -24.05 -16.27 10.24
CA LYS A 205 -24.35 -17.55 10.92
C LYS A 205 -24.05 -18.79 10.07
N ARG A 206 -23.81 -18.65 8.76
CA ARG A 206 -23.59 -19.80 7.87
C ARG A 206 -22.15 -20.32 7.86
N GLU A 207 -21.16 -19.51 8.27
CA GLU A 207 -19.76 -19.96 8.36
C GLU A 207 -19.41 -20.64 9.70
N ASN A 208 -20.23 -20.45 10.75
CA ASN A 208 -20.04 -21.11 12.05
C ASN A 208 -20.79 -22.45 12.21
N SER A 209 -21.51 -22.92 11.19
CA SER A 209 -22.23 -24.21 11.22
C SER A 209 -21.66 -25.29 10.31
N ILE A 210 -20.56 -25.04 9.58
CA ILE A 210 -19.88 -26.05 8.74
C ILE A 210 -18.58 -26.53 9.39
N ARG A 211 -18.61 -26.85 10.70
CA ARG A 211 -17.64 -27.76 11.34
C ARG A 211 -18.25 -28.48 12.54
N ARG A 212 -19.30 -29.29 12.32
CA ARG A 212 -19.62 -30.36 13.28
C ARG A 212 -20.31 -31.55 12.61
N SER A 213 -19.75 -32.73 12.89
CA SER A 213 -20.13 -34.09 12.44
C SER A 213 -19.53 -34.46 11.06
N GLN A 214 -18.83 -35.57 10.83
CA GLN A 214 -18.69 -36.83 11.57
C GLN A 214 -17.30 -37.48 11.36
N ARG A 215 -16.98 -38.40 12.29
CA ARG A 215 -16.09 -39.59 12.19
C ARG A 215 -14.58 -39.46 12.45
N GLY A 216 -14.23 -39.76 13.71
CA GLY A 216 -13.44 -40.92 14.12
C GLY A 216 -12.17 -41.30 13.33
N GLY A 217 -11.02 -41.02 13.94
CA GLY A 217 -9.72 -41.58 13.55
C GLY A 217 -8.66 -41.22 14.60
N SER A 218 -8.10 -42.23 15.27
CA SER A 218 -7.13 -42.08 16.35
C SER A 218 -5.79 -41.53 15.86
N VAL A 219 -5.31 -40.41 16.43
CA VAL A 219 -3.86 -40.11 16.44
C VAL A 219 -3.52 -39.40 17.74
N ARG A 220 -2.69 -40.07 18.56
CA ARG A 220 -2.06 -39.52 19.76
C ARG A 220 -1.11 -38.39 19.35
N LEU A 221 -1.33 -37.17 19.86
CA LEU A 221 -0.32 -36.11 19.78
C LEU A 221 0.21 -35.73 21.17
N ARG A 222 1.54 -35.72 21.21
CA ARG A 222 2.46 -35.65 22.33
C ARG A 222 2.45 -34.25 22.96
N LYS A 223 2.27 -34.20 24.27
CA LYS A 223 2.41 -33.02 25.14
C LYS A 223 3.86 -32.56 25.18
N ASN A 224 4.10 -31.29 24.88
CA ASN A 224 5.22 -30.39 25.24
C ASN A 224 4.89 -29.05 24.54
N SER A 225 4.99 -27.84 25.07
CA SER A 225 5.67 -27.26 26.23
C SER A 225 5.03 -25.88 26.47
N ALA A 226 4.98 -25.46 27.73
CA ALA A 226 4.39 -24.21 28.20
C ALA A 226 4.96 -22.96 27.48
N LEU A 227 4.08 -22.13 26.93
CA LEU A 227 4.35 -20.73 26.62
C LEU A 227 3.59 -19.89 27.65
N LYS A 228 4.35 -19.32 28.58
CA LYS A 228 3.88 -18.32 29.55
C LYS A 228 3.42 -17.09 28.78
N VAL A 229 2.11 -16.84 28.77
CA VAL A 229 1.55 -15.53 28.43
C VAL A 229 1.75 -14.67 29.66
N THR A 230 2.66 -13.70 29.56
CA THR A 230 2.83 -12.68 30.61
C THR A 230 1.76 -11.63 30.37
N GLU A 231 0.79 -11.54 31.26
CA GLU A 231 -0.16 -10.44 31.34
C GLU A 231 0.60 -9.12 31.52
N LYS A 232 0.34 -8.17 30.62
CA LYS A 232 0.39 -6.74 30.95
C LYS A 232 -0.98 -6.15 30.65
N ALA A 233 -1.82 -6.16 31.67
CA ALA A 233 -2.98 -5.28 31.75
C ALA A 233 -2.51 -3.86 32.05
N GLY A 234 -3.09 -2.88 31.35
CA GLY A 234 -3.03 -1.46 31.70
C GLY A 234 -2.41 -0.56 30.62
N GLU A 235 -3.21 -0.17 29.61
CA GLU A 235 -3.29 1.24 29.20
C GLU A 235 -4.53 1.46 28.31
N THR A 236 -5.31 2.45 28.74
CA THR A 236 -6.53 3.04 28.16
C THR A 236 -6.48 3.29 26.64
N LYS A 237 -7.60 2.99 25.97
CA LYS A 237 -8.05 3.37 24.61
C LYS A 237 -7.29 4.57 23.97
N LYS A 238 -6.09 4.34 23.46
CA LYS A 238 -5.50 5.17 22.40
C LYS A 238 -5.89 4.51 21.08
N GLY A 239 -6.44 5.31 20.15
CA GLY A 239 -7.04 4.86 18.89
C GLY A 239 -6.30 3.68 18.27
N GLN A 240 -7.06 2.67 17.83
CA GLN A 240 -6.50 1.47 17.21
C GLN A 240 -5.66 1.89 16.01
N ARG A 241 -4.35 1.69 16.12
CA ARG A 241 -3.43 1.93 15.02
C ARG A 241 -3.45 0.72 14.12
N LEU A 242 -3.90 0.90 12.88
CA LEU A 242 -3.88 -0.17 11.89
C LEU A 242 -2.44 -0.40 11.38
N ILE A 243 -1.65 0.68 11.34
CA ILE A 243 -0.30 0.64 10.79
C ILE A 243 0.70 0.47 11.93
N GLU A 244 1.39 -0.66 11.91
CA GLU A 244 2.47 -0.92 12.86
C GLU A 244 3.70 -0.08 12.50
N LYS A 245 4.19 0.67 13.51
CA LYS A 245 5.47 1.37 13.40
C LYS A 245 6.58 0.34 13.32
N GLU A 246 7.50 0.55 12.39
CA GLU A 246 8.64 -0.33 12.18
C GLU A 246 9.54 -0.33 13.42
N ALA A 247 9.71 -1.50 14.03
CA ALA A 247 10.66 -1.68 15.13
C ALA A 247 12.05 -1.90 14.56
N MET A 248 13.00 -1.07 14.98
CA MET A 248 14.42 -1.28 14.68
C MET A 248 15.06 -2.06 15.83
N GLU A 249 15.56 -3.25 15.53
CA GLU A 249 16.35 -4.03 16.48
C GLU A 249 17.61 -3.24 16.87
N THR A 250 17.91 -3.18 18.17
CA THR A 250 19.10 -2.47 18.70
C THR A 250 20.13 -3.49 19.20
N GLY A 251 21.41 -3.23 18.92
CA GLY A 251 22.52 -4.09 19.35
C GLY A 251 23.37 -4.64 18.19
N ARG A 252 24.14 -5.70 18.47
CA ARG A 252 25.03 -6.33 17.50
C ARG A 252 24.25 -7.28 16.57
N VAL A 253 24.64 -7.30 15.29
CA VAL A 253 24.08 -8.22 14.30
C VAL A 253 24.40 -9.66 14.68
N LYS A 254 23.41 -10.54 14.65
CA LYS A 254 23.58 -11.97 14.95
C LYS A 254 24.46 -12.62 13.88
N PHE A 255 25.40 -13.48 14.30
CA PHE A 255 26.27 -14.21 13.38
C PHE A 255 25.50 -15.05 12.33
N SER A 256 24.29 -15.50 12.70
CA SER A 256 23.38 -16.21 11.79
C SER A 256 23.03 -15.41 10.52
N VAL A 257 23.02 -14.08 10.58
CA VAL A 257 22.71 -13.22 9.43
C VAL A 257 23.83 -13.25 8.40
N TYR A 258 25.09 -13.20 8.86
CA TYR A 258 26.25 -13.35 7.99
C TYR A 258 26.26 -14.72 7.32
N LEU A 259 25.93 -15.78 8.07
CA LEU A 259 25.85 -17.14 7.54
C LEU A 259 24.74 -17.28 6.49
N GLN A 260 23.63 -16.57 6.66
CA GLN A 260 22.55 -16.55 5.68
C GLN A 260 22.99 -15.90 4.36
N TYR A 261 23.78 -14.83 4.41
CA TYR A 261 24.35 -14.21 3.20
C TYR A 261 25.35 -15.15 2.50
N LEU A 262 26.26 -15.78 3.24
CA LEU A 262 27.19 -16.78 2.67
C LEU A 262 26.45 -17.99 2.08
N ARG A 263 25.34 -18.40 2.69
CA ARG A 263 24.48 -19.45 2.15
C ARG A 263 23.80 -19.02 0.84
N ALA A 264 23.36 -17.76 0.75
CA ALA A 264 22.79 -17.20 -0.48
C ALA A 264 23.84 -17.08 -1.59
N MET A 265 25.09 -16.75 -1.24
CA MET A 265 26.23 -16.76 -2.15
C MET A 265 26.52 -18.17 -2.70
N GLY A 266 26.26 -19.19 -1.88
CA GLY A 266 26.50 -20.59 -2.15
C GLY A 266 27.78 -21.05 -1.47
N TRP A 267 27.74 -22.22 -0.83
CA TRP A 267 28.87 -22.75 -0.07
C TRP A 267 30.11 -22.99 -0.93
N GLY A 268 29.94 -23.48 -2.16
CA GLY A 268 31.05 -23.67 -3.11
C GLY A 268 31.76 -22.36 -3.45
N TYR A 269 30.99 -21.33 -3.85
CA TYR A 269 31.56 -20.01 -4.14
C TYR A 269 32.25 -19.40 -2.91
N SER A 270 31.64 -19.52 -1.73
CA SER A 270 32.21 -19.01 -0.47
C SER A 270 33.56 -19.63 -0.15
N VAL A 271 33.69 -20.95 -0.29
CA VAL A 271 34.95 -21.66 -0.05
C VAL A 271 36.01 -21.27 -1.08
N TRP A 272 35.65 -21.21 -2.38
CA TRP A 272 36.59 -20.83 -3.43
C TRP A 272 37.11 -19.39 -3.30
N VAL A 273 36.23 -18.45 -2.91
CA VAL A 273 36.64 -17.07 -2.61
C VAL A 273 37.67 -17.06 -1.49
N LEU A 274 37.42 -17.73 -0.37
CA LEU A 274 38.37 -17.78 0.75
C LEU A 274 39.72 -18.39 0.35
N ILE A 275 39.71 -19.49 -0.41
CA ILE A 275 40.94 -20.16 -0.89
C ILE A 275 41.75 -19.23 -1.80
N ILE A 276 41.12 -18.57 -2.76
CA ILE A 276 41.84 -17.71 -3.72
C ILE A 276 42.38 -16.45 -3.04
N TYR A 277 41.62 -15.83 -2.14
CA TYR A 277 42.13 -14.72 -1.33
C TYR A 277 43.29 -15.15 -0.44
N PHE A 278 43.27 -16.36 0.12
CA PHE A 278 44.40 -16.89 0.88
C PHE A 278 45.64 -17.08 0.00
N ILE A 279 45.50 -17.73 -1.16
CA ILE A 279 46.61 -17.94 -2.12
C ILE A 279 47.17 -16.61 -2.61
N GLN A 280 46.31 -15.62 -2.89
CA GLN A 280 46.72 -14.27 -3.26
C GLN A 280 47.62 -13.64 -2.19
N ASN A 281 47.28 -13.78 -0.91
CA ASN A 281 48.07 -13.23 0.19
C ASN A 281 49.40 -13.98 0.36
N VAL A 282 49.40 -15.30 0.23
CA VAL A 282 50.65 -16.10 0.22
C VAL A 282 51.56 -15.67 -0.93
N ALA A 283 51.01 -15.44 -2.13
CA ALA A 283 51.78 -14.94 -3.27
C ALA A 283 52.35 -13.53 -3.01
N PHE A 284 51.57 -12.64 -2.38
CA PHE A 284 52.03 -11.30 -2.01
C PHE A 284 53.17 -11.32 -0.98
N ILE A 285 53.02 -12.11 0.09
CA ILE A 285 54.07 -12.30 1.10
C ILE A 285 55.30 -12.94 0.44
N GLY A 286 55.12 -13.97 -0.39
CA GLY A 286 56.19 -14.63 -1.13
C GLY A 286 56.97 -13.67 -2.04
N GLN A 287 56.28 -12.77 -2.73
CA GLN A 287 56.90 -11.72 -3.53
C GLN A 287 57.74 -10.75 -2.67
N ASN A 288 57.23 -10.34 -1.52
CA ASN A 288 57.95 -9.45 -0.60
C ASN A 288 59.16 -10.15 0.06
N LEU A 289 59.03 -11.42 0.43
CA LEU A 289 60.14 -12.23 0.94
C LEU A 289 61.22 -12.43 -0.12
N TRP A 290 60.84 -12.67 -1.37
CA TRP A 290 61.77 -12.76 -2.49
C TRP A 290 62.53 -11.44 -2.70
N LEU A 291 61.82 -10.31 -2.63
CA LEU A 291 62.45 -8.99 -2.72
C LEU A 291 63.40 -8.72 -1.55
N SER A 292 63.04 -9.15 -0.34
CA SER A 292 63.90 -9.06 0.85
C SER A 292 65.17 -9.89 0.68
N ASP A 293 65.06 -11.12 0.18
CA ASP A 293 66.22 -11.98 -0.09
C ASP A 293 67.12 -11.40 -1.18
N TRP A 294 66.52 -10.89 -2.27
CA TRP A 294 67.27 -10.21 -3.32
C TRP A 294 67.97 -8.94 -2.82
N THR A 295 67.38 -8.21 -1.87
CA THR A 295 68.03 -7.03 -1.27
C THR A 295 69.24 -7.42 -0.41
N ASN A 296 69.25 -8.61 0.19
CA ASN A 296 70.42 -9.10 0.96
C ASN A 296 71.65 -9.32 0.07
N ASP A 297 71.47 -9.60 -1.22
CA ASP A 297 72.58 -9.74 -2.17
C ASP A 297 73.42 -8.45 -2.26
N ALA A 298 72.85 -7.28 -1.91
CA ALA A 298 73.59 -6.01 -1.84
C ALA A 298 74.72 -6.03 -0.79
N THR A 299 74.62 -6.86 0.26
CA THR A 299 75.68 -7.00 1.27
C THR A 299 76.89 -7.79 0.73
N VAL A 300 76.63 -8.78 -0.12
CA VAL A 300 77.64 -9.67 -0.71
C VAL A 300 78.35 -8.99 -1.89
N TYR A 301 77.61 -8.20 -2.66
CA TYR A 301 78.10 -7.49 -3.85
C TYR A 301 78.34 -6.00 -3.60
N TYR A 302 78.73 -5.62 -2.38
CA TYR A 302 79.13 -4.25 -2.07
C TYR A 302 80.35 -3.86 -2.92
N ASN A 303 80.19 -2.83 -3.76
CA ASN A 303 81.23 -2.30 -4.67
C ASN A 303 81.74 -3.30 -5.73
N LYS A 304 80.97 -4.34 -6.07
CA LYS A 304 81.26 -5.30 -7.15
C LYS A 304 80.14 -5.29 -8.20
N THR A 305 80.49 -5.50 -9.47
CA THR A 305 79.50 -5.65 -10.55
C THR A 305 78.65 -6.89 -10.31
N TYR A 306 77.33 -6.70 -10.19
CA TYR A 306 76.40 -7.79 -9.96
C TYR A 306 76.30 -8.71 -11.20
N PRO A 307 76.39 -10.05 -11.06
CA PRO A 307 76.39 -10.96 -12.21
C PRO A 307 75.10 -10.87 -13.01
N ALA A 308 75.20 -10.74 -14.34
CA ALA A 308 74.04 -10.62 -15.22
C ALA A 308 73.09 -11.84 -15.13
N SER A 309 73.62 -13.06 -15.02
CA SER A 309 72.81 -14.29 -14.89
C SER A 309 72.00 -14.35 -13.60
N MET A 310 72.55 -13.86 -12.47
CA MET A 310 71.84 -13.79 -11.19
C MET A 310 70.79 -12.68 -11.20
N ARG A 311 71.07 -11.56 -11.87
CA ARG A 311 70.07 -10.48 -12.05
C ARG A 311 68.87 -10.97 -12.84
N ASP A 312 69.12 -11.56 -13.99
CA ASP A 312 68.06 -11.91 -14.93
C ASP A 312 67.18 -13.04 -14.35
N SER A 313 67.76 -13.96 -13.56
CA SER A 313 66.99 -14.97 -12.82
C SER A 313 66.18 -14.38 -11.65
N ARG A 314 66.75 -13.49 -10.83
CA ARG A 314 66.02 -12.82 -9.73
C ARG A 314 64.86 -11.96 -10.24
N VAL A 315 65.10 -11.18 -11.30
CA VAL A 315 64.10 -10.36 -11.98
C VAL A 315 63.02 -11.24 -12.63
N GLY A 316 63.41 -12.34 -13.27
CA GLY A 316 62.47 -13.28 -13.88
C GLY A 316 61.52 -13.92 -12.87
N VAL A 317 62.02 -14.40 -11.74
CA VAL A 317 61.20 -14.98 -10.66
C VAL A 317 60.29 -13.93 -10.02
N PHE A 318 60.81 -12.73 -9.76
CA PHE A 318 60.01 -11.62 -9.22
C PHE A 318 58.86 -11.23 -10.17
N GLY A 319 59.15 -11.12 -11.47
CA GLY A 319 58.14 -10.86 -12.49
C GLY A 319 57.08 -11.96 -12.58
N ALA A 320 57.50 -13.23 -12.54
CA ALA A 320 56.59 -14.38 -12.57
C ALA A 320 55.66 -14.41 -11.34
N LEU A 321 56.18 -14.16 -10.14
CA LEU A 321 55.39 -14.06 -8.92
C LEU A 321 54.40 -12.89 -8.96
N GLY A 322 54.80 -11.73 -9.48
CA GLY A 322 53.91 -10.58 -9.65
C GLY A 322 52.78 -10.85 -10.65
N VAL A 323 53.07 -11.51 -11.79
CA VAL A 323 52.03 -11.92 -12.75
C VAL A 323 51.08 -12.94 -12.14
N ALA A 324 51.60 -13.94 -11.42
CA ALA A 324 50.78 -14.92 -10.72
C ALA A 324 49.87 -14.26 -9.65
N GLN A 325 50.41 -13.34 -8.86
CA GLN A 325 49.65 -12.55 -7.90
C GLN A 325 48.53 -11.76 -8.60
N GLY A 326 48.83 -11.04 -9.67
CA GLY A 326 47.85 -10.28 -10.45
C GLY A 326 46.73 -11.16 -10.99
N LEU A 327 47.04 -12.37 -11.46
CA LEU A 327 46.05 -13.34 -11.93
C LEU A 327 45.14 -13.83 -10.79
N PHE A 328 45.68 -14.10 -9.60
CA PHE A 328 44.86 -14.46 -8.44
C PHE A 328 43.99 -13.30 -7.94
N VAL A 329 44.49 -12.06 -7.95
CA VAL A 329 43.69 -10.86 -7.65
C VAL A 329 42.51 -10.79 -8.62
N PHE A 330 42.77 -10.88 -9.93
CA PHE A 330 41.73 -10.81 -10.95
C PHE A 330 40.68 -11.91 -10.75
N LEU A 331 41.11 -13.17 -10.59
CA LEU A 331 40.22 -14.30 -10.37
C LEU A 331 39.39 -14.16 -9.08
N GLY A 332 40.02 -13.70 -7.99
CA GLY A 332 39.35 -13.45 -6.71
C GLY A 332 38.27 -12.38 -6.84
N THR A 333 38.55 -11.29 -7.55
CA THR A 333 37.55 -10.23 -7.79
C THR A 333 36.39 -10.69 -8.67
N LEU A 334 36.67 -11.47 -9.72
CA LEU A 334 35.63 -12.01 -10.61
C LEU A 334 34.73 -13.00 -9.86
N LEU A 335 35.32 -13.90 -9.08
CA LEU A 335 34.57 -14.86 -8.28
C LEU A 335 33.71 -14.17 -7.24
N LEU A 336 34.26 -13.19 -6.51
CA LEU A 336 33.49 -12.46 -5.50
C LEU A 336 32.32 -11.69 -6.14
N ALA A 337 32.52 -11.06 -7.30
CA ALA A 337 31.46 -10.37 -8.03
C ALA A 337 30.35 -11.32 -8.50
N ASN A 338 30.71 -12.48 -9.06
CA ASN A 338 29.72 -13.49 -9.47
C ASN A 338 28.96 -14.05 -8.26
N ALA A 339 29.66 -14.26 -7.16
CA ALA A 339 29.10 -14.78 -5.93
C ALA A 339 28.12 -13.79 -5.29
N SER A 340 28.44 -12.49 -5.27
CA SER A 340 27.53 -11.45 -4.77
C SER A 340 26.29 -11.27 -5.65
N ILE A 341 26.45 -11.31 -6.98
CA ILE A 341 25.30 -11.26 -7.91
C ILE A 341 24.37 -12.47 -7.70
N ASN A 342 24.93 -13.66 -7.46
CA ASN A 342 24.14 -14.84 -7.15
C ASN A 342 23.39 -14.69 -5.81
N ALA A 343 24.06 -14.18 -4.77
CA ALA A 343 23.44 -13.91 -3.48
C ALA A 343 22.26 -12.92 -3.61
N SER A 344 22.46 -11.82 -4.36
CA SER A 344 21.44 -10.83 -4.67
C SER A 344 20.21 -11.46 -5.34
N ARG A 345 20.41 -12.23 -6.41
CA ARG A 345 19.31 -12.90 -7.14
C ARG A 345 18.51 -13.84 -6.23
N ILE A 346 19.20 -14.62 -5.40
CA ILE A 346 18.56 -15.54 -4.46
C ILE A 346 17.77 -14.78 -3.39
N MET A 347 18.36 -13.74 -2.80
CA MET A 347 17.67 -12.94 -1.78
C MET A 347 16.47 -12.18 -2.35
N HIS A 348 16.62 -11.56 -3.53
CA HIS A 348 15.54 -10.86 -4.21
C HIS A 348 14.38 -11.81 -4.58
N SER A 349 14.69 -12.98 -5.17
CA SER A 349 13.66 -13.96 -5.53
C SER A 349 12.96 -14.56 -4.31
N GLN A 350 13.68 -14.79 -3.21
CA GLN A 350 13.08 -15.23 -1.95
C GLN A 350 12.16 -14.15 -1.36
N LEU A 351 12.61 -12.88 -1.35
CA LEU A 351 11.81 -11.75 -0.89
C LEU A 351 10.52 -11.65 -1.72
N LEU A 352 10.63 -11.67 -3.04
CA LEU A 352 9.49 -11.60 -3.95
C LEU A 352 8.51 -12.75 -3.73
N ASN A 353 9.01 -14.00 -3.68
CA ASN A 353 8.16 -15.17 -3.45
C ASN A 353 7.44 -15.14 -2.11
N ASN A 354 8.09 -14.62 -1.06
CA ASN A 354 7.48 -14.50 0.27
C ASN A 354 6.42 -13.40 0.29
N VAL A 355 6.69 -12.24 -0.32
CA VAL A 355 5.74 -11.12 -0.41
C VAL A 355 4.52 -11.51 -1.25
N LEU A 356 4.67 -12.28 -2.32
CA LEU A 356 3.53 -12.75 -3.12
C LEU A 356 2.64 -13.79 -2.41
N ARG A 357 3.15 -14.43 -1.34
CA ARG A 357 2.43 -15.48 -0.58
C ARG A 357 1.89 -15.00 0.76
N VAL A 358 2.20 -13.78 1.15
CA VAL A 358 1.72 -13.20 2.41
C VAL A 358 0.22 -12.86 2.28
N PRO A 359 -0.60 -13.07 3.32
CA PRO A 359 -2.02 -12.71 3.27
C PRO A 359 -2.23 -11.21 3.09
N MET A 360 -3.40 -10.82 2.57
CA MET A 360 -3.76 -9.42 2.31
C MET A 360 -3.66 -8.51 3.55
N ILE A 361 -3.93 -9.07 4.74
CA ILE A 361 -3.80 -8.37 6.04
C ILE A 361 -2.41 -7.74 6.23
N PHE A 362 -1.35 -8.35 5.69
CA PHE A 362 -0.01 -7.78 5.76
C PHE A 362 0.10 -6.46 4.97
N PHE A 363 -0.55 -6.38 3.80
CA PHE A 363 -0.55 -5.16 2.97
C PHE A 363 -1.45 -4.06 3.55
N ASP A 364 -2.46 -4.43 4.32
CA ASP A 364 -3.35 -3.47 4.98
C ASP A 364 -2.66 -2.80 6.19
N THR A 365 -1.78 -3.54 6.87
CA THR A 365 -1.05 -3.10 8.07
C THR A 365 0.34 -2.53 7.77
N THR A 366 0.94 -2.92 6.64
CA THR A 366 2.30 -2.51 6.24
C THR A 366 2.23 -1.46 5.12
N PRO A 367 2.78 -0.24 5.32
CA PRO A 367 2.77 0.79 4.29
C PRO A 367 3.47 0.33 3.01
N ILE A 368 2.91 0.65 1.84
CA ILE A 368 3.49 0.20 0.57
C ILE A 368 4.91 0.73 0.37
N GLY A 369 5.18 1.95 0.85
CA GLY A 369 6.50 2.57 0.82
C GLY A 369 7.56 1.73 1.56
N ARG A 370 7.19 1.00 2.61
CA ARG A 370 8.11 0.11 3.34
C ARG A 370 8.50 -1.08 2.47
N VAL A 371 7.52 -1.71 1.82
CA VAL A 371 7.77 -2.83 0.89
C VAL A 371 8.66 -2.36 -0.27
N VAL A 372 8.34 -1.22 -0.88
CA VAL A 372 9.13 -0.64 -1.96
C VAL A 372 10.56 -0.31 -1.52
N ASN A 373 10.74 0.27 -0.33
CA ASN A 373 12.08 0.58 0.19
C ASN A 373 12.94 -0.69 0.37
N ARG A 374 12.32 -1.82 0.74
CA ARG A 374 13.02 -3.11 0.88
C ARG A 374 13.47 -3.66 -0.48
N PHE A 375 12.65 -3.51 -1.52
CA PHE A 375 13.03 -3.90 -2.89
C PHE A 375 14.04 -2.95 -3.55
N ALA A 376 14.04 -1.67 -3.18
CA ALA A 376 14.93 -0.68 -3.77
C ALA A 376 16.23 -0.53 -2.97
N LYS A 377 16.17 0.13 -1.81
CA LYS A 377 17.36 0.58 -1.08
C LYS A 377 18.13 -0.57 -0.43
N ASP A 378 17.41 -1.54 0.13
CA ASP A 378 18.07 -2.63 0.84
C ASP A 378 18.68 -3.65 -0.13
N ILE A 379 18.00 -3.97 -1.23
CA ILE A 379 18.59 -4.78 -2.31
C ILE A 379 19.80 -4.06 -2.92
N PHE A 380 19.72 -2.75 -3.18
CA PHE A 380 20.88 -1.98 -3.63
C PHE A 380 22.08 -2.09 -2.67
N THR A 381 21.83 -2.06 -1.36
CA THR A 381 22.88 -2.24 -0.34
C THR A 381 23.49 -3.64 -0.39
N VAL A 382 22.67 -4.67 -0.65
CA VAL A 382 23.10 -6.06 -0.83
C VAL A 382 23.96 -6.23 -2.10
N ASP A 383 23.63 -5.48 -3.14
CA ASP A 383 24.27 -5.58 -4.46
C ASP A 383 25.62 -4.87 -4.51
N GLU A 384 25.72 -3.68 -3.91
CA GLU A 384 26.91 -2.83 -4.06
C GLU A 384 27.71 -2.70 -2.76
N ALA A 385 27.06 -2.33 -1.65
CA ALA A 385 27.77 -1.97 -0.43
C ALA A 385 28.36 -3.18 0.32
N ILE A 386 27.60 -4.28 0.42
CA ILE A 386 28.06 -5.49 1.11
C ILE A 386 29.28 -6.11 0.41
N PRO A 387 29.31 -6.33 -0.92
CA PRO A 387 30.46 -6.92 -1.58
C PRO A 387 31.73 -6.06 -1.48
N GLN A 388 31.60 -4.74 -1.58
CA GLN A 388 32.71 -3.81 -1.38
C GLN A 388 33.27 -3.89 0.05
N SER A 389 32.39 -3.82 1.05
CA SER A 389 32.79 -3.91 2.46
C SER A 389 33.42 -5.25 2.79
N PHE A 390 32.87 -6.34 2.25
CA PHE A 390 33.39 -7.69 2.44
C PHE A 390 34.77 -7.87 1.79
N ARG A 391 34.97 -7.33 0.58
CA ARG A 391 36.28 -7.30 -0.08
C ARG A 391 37.32 -6.56 0.76
N SER A 392 36.99 -5.35 1.22
CA SER A 392 37.91 -4.56 2.04
C SER A 392 38.24 -5.27 3.35
N TRP A 393 37.26 -5.87 4.00
CA TRP A 393 37.47 -6.63 5.23
C TRP A 393 38.37 -7.86 5.00
N LEU A 394 38.17 -8.63 3.93
CA LEU A 394 39.03 -9.77 3.59
C LEU A 394 40.47 -9.34 3.32
N LEU A 395 40.66 -8.21 2.62
CA LEU A 395 41.99 -7.67 2.36
C LEU A 395 42.70 -7.23 3.64
N CYS A 396 41.99 -6.57 4.57
CA CYS A 396 42.56 -6.14 5.85
C CYS A 396 42.77 -7.28 6.86
N LEU A 397 42.04 -8.39 6.73
CA LEU A 397 42.19 -9.53 7.65
C LEU A 397 43.35 -10.45 7.24
N LEU A 398 43.60 -10.57 5.94
CA LEU A 398 44.60 -11.48 5.39
C LEU A 398 45.92 -10.81 4.99
N GLY A 399 45.92 -9.49 4.78
CA GLY A 399 47.10 -8.66 4.58
C GLY A 399 47.51 -7.98 5.87
#